data_AF-A0A017T5Q8-F1
#
_entry.id   AF-A0A017T5Q8-F1
#
_cell.length_a   1.000
_cell.length_b   1.000
_cell.length_c   1.000
_cell.angle_alpha   90.00
_cell.angle_beta   90.00
_cell.angle_gamma   90.00
#
_symmetry.space_group_name_H-M   'P 1'
#
loop_
_entity.id
_entity.type
_entity.pdbx_description
1 polymer ?
#
loop_
_entity_poly.entity_id
_entity_poly.type
_entity_poly.pdbx_seq_one_letter_code
_entity_poly.pdbx_strand_id
1 'polypeptide(L)'
;MRSARFLPRFTIRLLAGALLVVSALLILARPVLAAGTVTVAERSPEEEDGRWKLKMTMNYGTTPHLAHIPMIFAFTPTAHYERALTDQSPEKPILNKIPLKGQQSINESMDVGFADASGKVFTTTKFDFVLRRDRGFESGEYDLKITRVSDGVQMGQTQKLILKGENPVIDRRAIVFAGEKKKEKKEEKKVEPEMEKAGDTADAPAEDPASTDTAEAPVETPPAVEPKQGGCGCRTTGAPPAGGAALAGLALAGLALGRRRSSVRGRAGQFRRAQ
;
A
#
# COMPACT_ATOMS: atom_id res chain seq x y z
N MET A 1 -52.18 1.28 -38.42
CA MET A 1 -51.96 1.45 -36.96
C MET A 1 -50.76 0.60 -36.53
N ARG A 2 -49.93 1.06 -35.57
CA ARG A 2 -48.63 0.43 -35.25
C ARG A 2 -48.81 -0.83 -34.39
N SER A 3 -48.16 -1.93 -34.78
CA SER A 3 -48.25 -3.22 -34.07
C SER A 3 -47.35 -3.23 -32.82
N ALA A 4 -47.96 -3.31 -31.64
CA ALA A 4 -47.25 -3.39 -30.37
C ALA A 4 -46.76 -4.82 -30.11
N ARG A 5 -45.48 -5.08 -30.39
CA ARG A 5 -44.84 -6.38 -30.11
C ARG A 5 -44.76 -6.61 -28.61
N PHE A 6 -45.59 -7.52 -28.09
CA PHE A 6 -45.51 -7.97 -26.70
C PHE A 6 -44.15 -8.65 -26.44
N LEU A 7 -43.30 -8.01 -25.62
CA LEU A 7 -42.05 -8.61 -25.18
C LEU A 7 -42.33 -9.85 -24.29
N PRO A 8 -41.58 -10.96 -24.49
CA PRO A 8 -41.81 -12.18 -23.74
C PRO A 8 -41.47 -11.97 -22.25
N ARG A 9 -42.33 -12.49 -21.36
CA ARG A 9 -42.25 -12.29 -19.89
C ARG A 9 -40.90 -12.67 -19.25
N PHE A 10 -40.08 -13.46 -19.93
CA PHE A 10 -38.69 -13.76 -19.54
C PHE A 10 -37.75 -12.55 -19.62
N THR A 11 -37.85 -11.74 -20.69
CA THR A 11 -37.00 -10.55 -20.87
C THR A 11 -37.25 -9.50 -19.79
N ILE A 12 -38.51 -9.33 -19.37
CA ILE A 12 -38.91 -8.40 -18.30
C ILE A 12 -38.28 -8.82 -16.96
N ARG A 13 -38.22 -10.13 -16.65
CA ARG A 13 -37.61 -10.62 -15.41
C ARG A 13 -36.08 -10.50 -15.42
N LEU A 14 -35.45 -10.73 -16.55
CA LEU A 14 -34.00 -10.52 -16.72
C LEU A 14 -33.64 -9.02 -16.60
N LEU A 15 -34.42 -8.12 -17.21
CA LEU A 15 -34.24 -6.67 -17.05
C LEU A 15 -34.43 -6.23 -15.60
N ALA A 16 -35.46 -6.72 -14.90
CA ALA A 16 -35.68 -6.38 -13.50
C ALA A 16 -34.55 -6.89 -12.57
N GLY A 17 -34.03 -8.10 -12.83
CA GLY A 17 -32.86 -8.63 -12.12
C GLY A 17 -31.60 -7.81 -12.38
N ALA A 18 -31.32 -7.47 -13.65
CA ALA A 18 -30.20 -6.60 -14.01
C ALA A 18 -30.31 -5.21 -13.37
N LEU A 19 -31.51 -4.61 -13.35
CA LEU A 19 -31.74 -3.31 -12.72
C LEU A 19 -31.50 -3.34 -11.20
N LEU A 20 -31.89 -4.43 -10.51
CA LEU A 20 -31.60 -4.64 -9.10
C LEU A 20 -30.12 -4.83 -8.80
N VAL A 21 -29.40 -5.56 -9.65
CA VAL A 21 -27.93 -5.72 -9.52
C VAL A 21 -27.23 -4.39 -9.74
N VAL A 22 -27.63 -3.61 -10.76
CA VAL A 22 -27.09 -2.28 -11.02
C VAL A 22 -27.39 -1.30 -9.87
N SER A 23 -28.61 -1.29 -9.32
CA SER A 23 -28.91 -0.40 -8.18
C SER A 23 -28.15 -0.81 -6.91
N ALA A 24 -27.96 -2.10 -6.64
CA ALA A 24 -27.13 -2.59 -5.55
C ALA A 24 -25.65 -2.17 -5.70
N LEU A 25 -25.10 -2.26 -6.91
CA LEU A 25 -23.74 -1.77 -7.23
C LEU A 25 -23.62 -0.25 -7.04
N LEU A 26 -24.62 0.53 -7.44
CA LEU A 26 -24.63 1.99 -7.26
C LEU A 26 -24.74 2.41 -5.78
N ILE A 27 -25.44 1.64 -4.94
CA ILE A 27 -25.54 1.90 -3.48
C ILE A 27 -24.22 1.57 -2.75
N LEU A 28 -23.45 0.60 -3.25
CA LEU A 28 -22.13 0.24 -2.72
C LEU A 28 -21.01 1.19 -3.17
N ALA A 29 -21.23 1.94 -4.25
CA ALA A 29 -20.29 2.94 -4.77
C ALA A 29 -20.27 4.21 -3.88
N ARG A 30 -19.62 4.13 -2.72
CA ARG A 30 -19.35 5.32 -1.89
C ARG A 30 -18.50 6.32 -2.67
N PRO A 31 -18.95 7.58 -2.88
CA PRO A 31 -18.09 8.60 -3.44
C PRO A 31 -16.96 8.92 -2.45
N VAL A 32 -15.72 8.79 -2.90
CA VAL A 32 -14.56 9.35 -2.18
C VAL A 32 -14.62 10.86 -2.34
N LEU A 33 -15.39 11.52 -1.46
CA LEU A 33 -15.47 12.97 -1.38
C LEU A 33 -14.15 13.52 -0.85
N ALA A 34 -13.24 13.85 -1.77
CA ALA A 34 -12.08 14.65 -1.46
C ALA A 34 -12.53 16.07 -1.10
N ALA A 35 -11.98 16.63 -0.01
CA ALA A 35 -12.19 18.02 0.33
C ALA A 35 -11.31 18.92 -0.55
N GLY A 36 -11.90 19.97 -1.12
CA GLY A 36 -11.17 20.94 -1.94
C GLY A 36 -10.49 20.34 -3.19
N THR A 37 -9.56 21.09 -3.75
CA THR A 37 -8.71 20.66 -4.87
C THR A 37 -7.26 21.06 -4.62
N VAL A 38 -6.32 20.27 -5.13
CA VAL A 38 -4.89 20.60 -5.10
C VAL A 38 -4.36 20.47 -6.51
N THR A 39 -3.59 21.44 -6.98
CA THR A 39 -2.91 21.42 -8.28
C THR A 39 -1.43 21.65 -8.08
N VAL A 40 -0.62 20.62 -8.34
CA VAL A 40 0.83 20.76 -8.44
C VAL A 40 1.18 21.44 -9.76
N ALA A 41 1.98 22.50 -9.71
CA ALA A 41 2.35 23.28 -10.89
C ALA A 41 3.27 22.50 -11.85
N GLU A 42 4.23 21.75 -11.29
CA GLU A 42 5.14 20.89 -12.05
C GLU A 42 5.17 19.49 -11.42
N ARG A 43 4.73 18.48 -12.18
CA ARG A 43 4.70 17.08 -11.72
C ARG A 43 6.06 16.39 -11.79
N SER A 44 7.03 16.99 -12.48
CA SER A 44 8.36 16.41 -12.68
C SER A 44 9.50 17.37 -12.31
N PRO A 45 9.55 17.86 -11.05
CA PRO A 45 10.54 18.85 -10.65
C PRO A 45 11.96 18.30 -10.82
N GLU A 46 12.86 19.19 -11.24
CA GLU A 46 14.29 18.91 -11.35
C GLU A 46 14.99 19.15 -10.01
N GLU A 47 16.09 18.43 -9.81
CA GLU A 47 16.88 18.50 -8.57
C GLU A 47 17.84 19.69 -8.61
N GLU A 48 17.84 20.48 -7.54
CA GLU A 48 18.73 21.62 -7.33
C GLU A 48 19.37 21.46 -5.93
N ASP A 49 20.69 21.30 -5.87
CA ASP A 49 21.48 21.13 -4.64
C ASP A 49 20.95 20.05 -3.65
N GLY A 50 20.52 18.91 -4.18
CA GLY A 50 19.98 17.80 -3.36
C GLY A 50 18.52 17.99 -2.92
N ARG A 51 17.79 18.91 -3.55
CA ARG A 51 16.43 19.31 -3.18
C ARG A 51 15.52 19.40 -4.40
N TRP A 52 14.23 19.12 -4.20
CA TRP A 52 13.19 19.36 -5.21
C TRP A 52 12.18 20.38 -4.69
N LYS A 53 11.95 21.44 -5.47
CA LYS A 53 11.01 22.53 -5.14
C LYS A 53 9.64 22.21 -5.74
N LEU A 54 8.72 21.71 -4.92
CA LEU A 54 7.38 21.33 -5.33
C LEU A 54 6.39 22.48 -5.08
N LYS A 55 6.05 23.22 -6.13
CA LYS A 55 5.08 24.32 -6.06
C LYS A 55 3.67 23.81 -6.28
N MET A 56 2.75 24.14 -5.38
CA MET A 56 1.35 23.71 -5.47
C MET A 56 0.37 24.82 -5.11
N THR A 57 -0.80 24.80 -5.75
CA THR A 57 -1.94 25.64 -5.39
C THR A 57 -2.98 24.75 -4.71
N MET A 58 -3.39 25.12 -3.49
CA MET A 58 -4.40 24.41 -2.72
C MET A 58 -5.65 25.27 -2.63
N ASN A 59 -6.80 24.71 -3.00
CA ASN A 59 -8.11 25.29 -2.75
C ASN A 59 -8.83 24.43 -1.71
N TYR A 60 -9.20 25.01 -0.58
CA TYR A 60 -9.89 24.33 0.52
C TYR A 60 -11.34 23.92 0.17
N GLY A 61 -11.92 24.52 -0.88
CA GLY A 61 -13.29 24.29 -1.36
C GLY A 61 -14.36 25.16 -0.67
N THR A 62 -14.11 25.56 0.56
CA THR A 62 -14.91 26.54 1.34
C THR A 62 -13.97 27.54 2.02
N THR A 63 -14.51 28.50 2.78
CA THR A 63 -13.69 29.34 3.66
C THR A 63 -13.12 28.51 4.81
N PRO A 64 -11.78 28.46 5.00
CA PRO A 64 -11.17 27.83 6.16
C PRO A 64 -11.63 28.42 7.49
N HIS A 65 -11.71 27.58 8.52
CA HIS A 65 -12.04 28.00 9.89
C HIS A 65 -10.82 28.47 10.70
N LEU A 66 -9.61 28.17 10.21
CA LEU A 66 -8.33 28.59 10.76
C LEU A 66 -7.48 29.24 9.66
N ALA A 67 -6.67 30.23 10.05
CA ALA A 67 -5.71 30.90 9.17
C ALA A 67 -4.59 29.95 8.67
N HIS A 68 -4.24 28.97 9.49
CA HIS A 68 -3.24 27.94 9.21
C HIS A 68 -3.86 26.57 9.53
N ILE A 69 -3.67 25.60 8.62
CA ILE A 69 -4.26 24.27 8.74
C ILE A 69 -3.15 23.21 8.65
N PRO A 70 -2.94 22.40 9.71
CA PRO A 70 -1.99 21.31 9.67
C PRO A 70 -2.46 20.19 8.72
N MET A 71 -1.60 19.85 7.77
CA MET A 71 -1.82 18.79 6.77
C MET A 71 -0.64 17.83 6.75
N ILE A 72 -0.94 16.55 6.56
CA ILE A 72 0.05 15.48 6.32
C ILE A 72 0.14 15.26 4.82
N PHE A 73 1.36 15.32 4.30
CA PHE A 73 1.76 15.01 2.95
C PHE A 73 2.37 13.61 2.97
N ALA A 74 1.59 12.60 2.57
CA ALA A 74 2.03 11.22 2.48
C ALA A 74 2.55 10.94 1.06
N PHE A 75 3.85 10.68 0.93
CA PHE A 75 4.52 10.35 -0.32
C PHE A 75 4.80 8.84 -0.37
N THR A 76 4.06 8.09 -1.18
CA THR A 76 4.29 6.65 -1.35
C THR A 76 5.18 6.41 -2.56
N PRO A 77 6.40 5.84 -2.43
CA PRO A 77 7.24 5.55 -3.58
C PRO A 77 6.67 4.37 -4.39
N THR A 78 6.51 4.59 -5.69
CA THR A 78 5.91 3.66 -6.67
C THR A 78 6.91 3.15 -7.70
N ALA A 79 7.98 3.89 -7.97
CA ALA A 79 9.14 3.40 -8.71
C ALA A 79 10.40 4.13 -8.23
N HIS A 80 11.53 3.42 -8.18
CA HIS A 80 12.85 4.01 -7.94
C HIS A 80 13.63 4.04 -9.27
N TYR A 81 14.40 5.11 -9.51
CA TYR A 81 15.25 5.24 -10.68
C TYR A 81 16.71 4.90 -10.31
N GLU A 82 17.11 3.66 -10.56
CA GLU A 82 18.47 3.22 -10.32
C GLU A 82 19.40 3.69 -11.45
N ARG A 83 20.65 4.03 -11.12
CA ARG A 83 21.74 4.18 -12.09
C ARG A 83 22.73 3.04 -11.92
N ALA A 84 22.70 2.08 -12.85
CA ALA A 84 23.53 0.88 -12.76
C ALA A 84 24.69 0.91 -13.78
N LEU A 85 25.92 0.64 -13.33
CA LEU A 85 26.97 0.14 -14.23
C LEU A 85 26.67 -1.33 -14.54
N THR A 86 26.76 -1.69 -15.82
CA THR A 86 26.57 -3.06 -16.28
C THR A 86 27.77 -3.48 -17.12
N ASP A 87 27.95 -4.79 -17.31
CA ASP A 87 29.03 -5.33 -18.14
C ASP A 87 28.95 -4.87 -19.61
N GLN A 88 27.74 -4.56 -20.08
CA GLN A 88 27.49 -4.01 -21.42
C GLN A 88 27.81 -2.51 -21.55
N SER A 89 27.89 -1.78 -20.43
CA SER A 89 28.16 -0.34 -20.38
C SER A 89 29.03 0.00 -19.16
N PRO A 90 30.33 -0.37 -19.17
CA PRO A 90 31.22 -0.16 -18.02
C PRO A 90 31.58 1.31 -17.77
N GLU A 91 31.38 2.20 -18.75
CA GLU A 91 31.72 3.63 -18.67
C GLU A 91 30.53 4.55 -18.37
N LYS A 92 29.29 4.10 -18.65
CA LYS A 92 28.09 4.96 -18.61
C LYS A 92 26.97 4.27 -17.82
N PRO A 93 26.57 4.80 -16.65
CA PRO A 93 25.46 4.24 -15.89
C PRO A 93 24.17 4.24 -16.70
N ILE A 94 23.50 3.09 -16.78
CA ILE A 94 22.18 2.95 -17.41
C ILE A 94 21.12 3.30 -16.37
N LEU A 95 20.13 4.12 -16.75
CA LEU A 95 19.00 4.45 -15.89
C LEU A 95 17.93 3.36 -15.98
N ASN A 96 17.73 2.63 -14.89
CA ASN A 96 16.77 1.54 -14.77
C ASN A 96 15.60 1.96 -13.88
N LYS A 97 14.38 1.91 -14.42
CA LYS A 97 13.15 2.11 -13.65
C LYS A 97 12.74 0.81 -12.97
N ILE A 98 12.84 0.75 -11.64
CA ILE A 98 12.38 -0.38 -10.83
C ILE A 98 11.01 -0.04 -10.22
N PRO A 99 9.91 -0.72 -10.62
CA PRO A 99 8.61 -0.52 -9.99
C PRO A 99 8.58 -1.13 -8.58
N LEU A 100 8.12 -0.35 -7.62
CA LEU A 100 8.02 -0.74 -6.21
C LEU A 100 6.56 -1.06 -5.86
N LYS A 101 6.36 -1.97 -4.90
CA LYS A 101 5.04 -2.38 -4.40
C LYS A 101 5.09 -2.52 -2.87
N GLY A 102 4.00 -2.14 -2.20
CA GLY A 102 3.87 -2.31 -0.75
C GLY A 102 4.79 -1.41 0.09
N GLN A 103 5.35 -0.35 -0.50
CA GLN A 103 6.22 0.59 0.22
C GLN A 103 5.44 1.42 1.23
N GLN A 104 6.11 1.79 2.33
CA GLN A 104 5.55 2.71 3.32
C GLN A 104 5.56 4.15 2.77
N SER A 105 4.57 4.95 3.16
CA SER A 105 4.53 6.36 2.78
C SER A 105 5.43 7.19 3.71
N ILE A 106 6.28 8.04 3.12
CA ILE A 106 7.01 9.06 3.86
C ILE A 106 6.02 10.17 4.18
N ASN A 107 5.71 10.35 5.46
CA ASN A 107 4.67 11.27 5.92
C ASN A 107 5.31 12.55 6.47
N GLU A 108 5.04 13.66 5.80
CA GLU A 108 5.55 14.99 6.16
C GLU A 108 4.41 15.86 6.68
N SER A 109 4.48 16.28 7.94
CA SER A 109 3.47 17.17 8.52
C SER A 109 3.89 18.62 8.33
N MET A 110 3.07 19.41 7.63
CA MET A 110 3.30 20.85 7.43
C MET A 110 2.02 21.65 7.66
N ASP A 111 2.20 22.87 8.14
CA ASP A 111 1.11 23.81 8.36
C ASP A 111 0.90 24.69 7.12
N VAL A 112 -0.29 24.65 6.55
CA VAL A 112 -0.61 25.34 5.29
C VAL A 112 -1.36 26.62 5.61
N GLY A 113 -0.71 27.76 5.37
CA GLY A 113 -1.31 29.09 5.55
C GLY A 113 -2.31 29.43 4.45
N PHE A 114 -3.54 29.74 4.85
CA PHE A 114 -4.60 30.28 3.99
C PHE A 114 -4.86 31.77 4.24
N ALA A 115 -4.27 32.36 5.28
CA ALA A 115 -4.34 33.80 5.53
C ALA A 115 -3.17 34.59 4.92
N ASP A 116 -3.41 35.85 4.56
CA ASP A 116 -2.35 36.82 4.30
C ASP A 116 -1.84 37.49 5.59
N ALA A 117 -0.81 38.33 5.47
CA ALA A 117 -0.25 39.10 6.58
C ALA A 117 -1.23 40.13 7.19
N SER A 118 -2.39 40.38 6.57
CA SER A 118 -3.47 41.21 7.13
C SER A 118 -4.54 40.38 7.87
N GLY A 119 -4.35 39.06 7.98
CA GLY A 119 -5.27 38.14 8.64
C GLY A 119 -6.49 37.75 7.79
N LYS A 120 -6.54 38.14 6.50
CA LYS A 120 -7.64 37.76 5.61
C LYS A 120 -7.45 36.33 5.14
N VAL A 121 -8.41 35.48 5.46
CA VAL A 121 -8.41 34.06 5.08
C VAL A 121 -8.97 33.90 3.66
N PHE A 122 -8.19 33.28 2.77
CA PHE A 122 -8.58 32.95 1.41
C PHE A 122 -8.99 31.48 1.30
N THR A 123 -9.85 31.16 0.34
CA THR A 123 -10.20 29.76 0.03
C THR A 123 -9.06 29.03 -0.68
N THR A 124 -8.18 29.78 -1.36
CA THR A 124 -7.09 29.24 -2.18
C THR A 124 -5.77 29.87 -1.75
N THR A 125 -4.73 29.04 -1.60
CA THR A 125 -3.37 29.45 -1.24
C THR A 125 -2.34 28.83 -2.18
N LYS A 126 -1.18 29.49 -2.29
CA LYS A 126 0.00 28.95 -2.99
C LYS A 126 0.99 28.50 -1.93
N PHE A 127 1.45 27.27 -2.05
CA PHE A 127 2.30 26.62 -1.07
C PHE A 127 3.48 25.97 -1.79
N ASP A 128 4.68 26.25 -1.30
CA ASP A 128 5.93 25.71 -1.85
C ASP A 128 6.52 24.74 -0.84
N PHE A 129 6.62 23.47 -1.23
CA PHE A 129 7.21 22.39 -0.43
C PHE A 129 8.63 22.09 -0.94
N VAL A 130 9.60 21.89 -0.04
CA VAL A 130 10.97 21.51 -0.41
C VAL A 130 11.27 20.09 0.04
N LEU A 131 11.24 19.15 -0.91
CA LEU A 131 11.71 17.77 -0.71
C LEU A 131 13.24 17.77 -0.69
N ARG A 132 13.84 16.84 0.05
CA ARG A 132 15.30 16.77 0.24
C ARG A 132 15.75 15.33 0.40
N ARG A 133 16.96 15.00 -0.07
CA ARG A 133 17.54 13.67 0.13
C ARG A 133 17.80 13.30 1.59
N ASP A 134 18.11 14.29 2.44
CA ASP A 134 18.35 14.09 3.88
C ASP A 134 17.15 13.49 4.64
N ARG A 135 15.94 13.56 4.07
CA ARG A 135 14.69 12.97 4.61
C ARG A 135 14.28 11.64 3.96
N GLY A 136 15.17 11.00 3.21
CA GLY A 136 14.91 9.70 2.56
C GLY A 136 14.14 9.80 1.23
N PHE A 137 14.14 10.96 0.57
CA PHE A 137 13.65 11.09 -0.80
C PHE A 137 14.76 10.82 -1.81
N GLU A 138 14.44 10.10 -2.87
CA GLU A 138 15.34 9.72 -3.96
C GLU A 138 14.70 10.06 -5.31
N SER A 139 15.45 9.99 -6.41
CA SER A 139 14.84 10.16 -7.74
C SER A 139 14.01 8.93 -8.12
N GLY A 140 12.81 9.17 -8.64
CA GLY A 140 11.78 8.14 -8.78
C GLY A 140 10.36 8.69 -8.87
N GLU A 141 9.38 7.80 -8.82
CA GLU A 141 7.96 8.12 -8.96
C GLU A 141 7.23 7.93 -7.63
N TYR A 142 6.49 8.95 -7.20
CA TYR A 142 5.80 8.99 -5.91
C TYR A 142 4.30 9.32 -6.12
N ASP A 143 3.43 8.60 -5.40
CA ASP A 143 2.03 8.98 -5.23
C ASP A 143 1.91 9.90 -4.00
N LEU A 144 1.61 11.18 -4.23
CA LEU A 144 1.33 12.17 -3.19
C LEU A 144 -0.16 12.13 -2.79
N LYS A 145 -0.43 11.82 -1.53
CA LYS A 145 -1.73 11.94 -0.87
C LYS A 145 -1.65 12.99 0.24
N ILE A 146 -2.55 13.97 0.23
CA ILE A 146 -2.61 15.02 1.25
C ILE A 146 -3.82 14.76 2.14
N THR A 147 -3.66 14.80 3.45
CA THR A 147 -4.75 14.59 4.44
C THR A 147 -4.71 15.65 5.54
N ARG A 148 -5.86 16.21 5.89
CA ARG A 148 -5.99 17.17 6.99
C ARG A 148 -5.81 16.48 8.35
N VAL A 149 -5.03 17.06 9.25
CA VAL A 149 -4.78 16.47 10.58
C VAL A 149 -6.03 16.46 11.47
N SER A 150 -6.87 17.49 11.41
CA SER A 150 -8.05 17.60 12.29
C SER A 150 -9.11 16.52 12.05
N ASP A 151 -9.38 16.20 10.77
CA ASP A 151 -10.55 15.39 10.37
C ASP A 151 -10.16 14.08 9.66
N GLY A 152 -8.86 13.88 9.36
CA GLY A 152 -8.35 12.76 8.55
C GLY A 152 -8.78 12.79 7.07
N VAL A 153 -9.54 13.79 6.63
CA VAL A 153 -10.09 13.90 5.28
C VAL A 153 -8.98 14.14 4.24
N GLN A 154 -9.03 13.41 3.13
CA GLN A 154 -8.12 13.60 1.99
C GLN A 154 -8.45 14.91 1.24
N MET A 155 -7.41 15.72 1.00
CA MET A 155 -7.49 16.95 0.21
C MET A 155 -7.18 16.64 -1.26
N GLY A 156 -8.14 16.93 -2.15
CA GLY A 156 -8.01 16.65 -3.59
C GLY A 156 -7.77 15.18 -3.96
N GLN A 157 -7.35 14.94 -5.20
CA GLN A 157 -6.99 13.61 -5.69
C GLN A 157 -5.52 13.29 -5.41
N THR A 158 -5.19 12.00 -5.27
CA THR A 158 -3.81 11.52 -5.20
C THR A 158 -3.07 11.88 -6.50
N GLN A 159 -1.88 12.48 -6.38
CA GLN A 159 -1.13 13.00 -7.53
C GLN A 159 0.14 12.21 -7.77
N LYS A 160 0.44 11.93 -9.04
CA LYS A 160 1.70 11.30 -9.43
C LYS A 160 2.78 12.36 -9.61
N LEU A 161 3.89 12.20 -8.90
CA LEU A 161 5.08 13.01 -8.97
C LEU A 161 6.25 12.18 -9.50
N ILE A 162 7.13 12.81 -10.27
CA ILE A 162 8.34 12.19 -10.84
C ILE A 162 9.53 13.05 -10.42
N LEU A 163 10.21 12.68 -9.35
CA LEU A 163 11.40 13.41 -8.89
C LEU A 163 12.56 13.07 -9.84
N LYS A 164 12.96 14.03 -10.68
CA LYS A 164 14.11 13.88 -11.57
C LYS A 164 15.37 14.23 -10.77
N GLY A 165 16.36 13.33 -10.74
CA GLY A 165 17.59 13.55 -10.00
C GLY A 165 18.61 12.44 -10.19
N GLU A 166 19.84 12.69 -9.77
CA GLU A 166 20.96 11.75 -9.96
C GLU A 166 21.16 10.86 -8.73
N ASN A 167 20.45 9.74 -8.66
CA ASN A 167 20.68 8.72 -7.63
C ASN A 167 22.13 8.20 -7.66
N PRO A 168 22.63 7.67 -6.52
CA PRO A 168 23.97 7.08 -6.47
C PRO A 168 24.11 5.95 -7.49
N VAL A 169 25.32 5.81 -8.03
CA VAL A 169 25.62 4.79 -9.04
C VAL A 169 25.91 3.45 -8.37
N ILE A 170 25.16 2.43 -8.74
CA ILE A 170 25.30 1.06 -8.23
C ILE A 170 26.07 0.23 -9.25
N ASP A 171 27.09 -0.51 -8.80
CA ASP A 171 27.80 -1.45 -9.66
C ASP A 171 27.04 -2.79 -9.70
N ARG A 172 26.52 -3.16 -10.88
CA ARG A 172 25.88 -4.46 -11.15
C ARG A 172 26.71 -5.32 -12.10
N ARG A 173 27.99 -5.01 -12.32
CA ARG A 173 28.89 -5.88 -13.09
C ARG A 173 28.99 -7.25 -12.43
N ALA A 174 29.03 -8.29 -13.25
CA ALA A 174 29.11 -9.66 -12.74
C ALA A 174 30.47 -9.88 -12.06
N ILE A 175 30.46 -10.20 -10.76
CA ILE A 175 31.66 -10.73 -10.10
C ILE A 175 31.84 -12.15 -10.63
N VAL A 176 32.57 -12.28 -11.73
CA VAL A 176 32.96 -13.59 -12.27
C VAL A 176 34.01 -14.16 -11.31
N PHE A 177 33.55 -14.95 -10.35
CA PHE A 177 34.39 -15.85 -9.56
C PHE A 177 34.96 -16.95 -10.48
N ALA A 178 35.88 -16.56 -11.36
CA ALA A 178 36.81 -17.48 -12.00
C ALA A 178 37.74 -18.01 -10.92
N GLY A 179 37.24 -18.97 -10.13
CA GLY A 179 38.08 -19.74 -9.23
C GLY A 179 39.22 -20.31 -10.05
N GLU A 180 40.45 -19.92 -9.70
CA GLU A 180 41.64 -20.39 -10.39
C GLU A 180 41.62 -21.91 -10.39
N LYS A 181 41.37 -22.52 -11.55
CA LYS A 181 41.59 -23.95 -11.76
C LYS A 181 43.08 -24.18 -11.70
N LYS A 182 43.58 -24.29 -10.47
CA LYS A 182 44.94 -24.67 -10.11
C LYS A 182 45.24 -25.96 -10.88
N LYS A 183 46.01 -25.84 -11.97
CA LYS A 183 46.36 -26.97 -12.83
C LYS A 183 47.05 -28.00 -11.95
N GLU A 184 46.42 -29.15 -11.79
CA GLU A 184 47.05 -30.33 -11.20
C GLU A 184 48.26 -30.69 -12.07
N LYS A 185 49.46 -30.37 -11.58
CA LYS A 185 50.70 -30.90 -12.14
C LYS A 185 51.07 -32.12 -11.32
N LYS A 186 50.82 -33.29 -11.90
CA LYS A 186 51.01 -34.61 -11.30
C LYS A 186 52.51 -34.89 -11.08
N GLU A 187 52.79 -35.69 -10.05
CA GLU A 187 54.12 -35.97 -9.50
C GLU A 187 55.05 -36.78 -10.43
N GLU A 188 56.37 -36.64 -10.22
CA GLU A 188 57.30 -37.78 -10.28
C GLU A 188 58.19 -37.81 -9.01
N LYS A 189 58.27 -38.99 -8.40
CA LYS A 189 59.20 -39.39 -7.30
C LYS A 189 60.58 -39.74 -7.92
N LYS A 190 61.71 -40.00 -7.22
CA LYS A 190 62.05 -40.28 -5.81
C LYS A 190 63.60 -40.23 -5.70
N VAL A 191 64.20 -39.77 -4.59
CA VAL A 191 65.35 -40.39 -3.89
C VAL A 191 65.29 -39.96 -2.41
N GLU A 192 65.66 -40.85 -1.48
CA GLU A 192 65.57 -40.71 -0.02
C GLU A 192 66.98 -40.39 0.62
N PRO A 193 67.32 -40.73 1.90
CA PRO A 193 67.30 -39.75 2.99
C PRO A 193 68.53 -39.74 3.95
N GLU A 194 68.58 -38.79 4.89
CA GLU A 194 69.24 -38.86 6.21
C GLU A 194 68.44 -37.89 7.13
N MET A 195 67.74 -38.27 8.21
CA MET A 195 68.19 -38.82 9.53
C MET A 195 69.15 -37.81 10.20
N GLU A 196 68.86 -37.08 11.28
CA GLU A 196 68.13 -37.31 12.57
C GLU A 196 67.44 -35.98 13.04
N LYS A 197 66.74 -35.78 14.18
CA LYS A 197 66.22 -36.50 15.39
C LYS A 197 64.93 -35.69 15.79
N ALA A 198 63.81 -36.20 16.31
CA ALA A 198 63.46 -37.08 17.44
C ALA A 198 63.35 -36.37 18.82
N GLY A 199 62.21 -36.55 19.51
CA GLY A 199 61.77 -35.88 20.75
C GLY A 199 60.62 -34.90 20.47
N ASP A 200 59.32 -35.29 20.47
CA ASP A 200 58.54 -35.92 21.57
C ASP A 200 58.61 -35.05 22.85
N THR A 201 57.50 -34.54 23.41
CA THR A 201 56.36 -35.30 23.96
C THR A 201 55.03 -34.55 23.83
N ALA A 202 53.91 -35.28 23.77
CA ALA A 202 52.56 -34.75 23.95
C ALA A 202 52.05 -34.94 25.39
N ASP A 203 51.38 -33.95 25.97
CA ASP A 203 50.13 -34.18 26.73
C ASP A 203 49.31 -32.89 26.89
N ALA A 204 48.05 -33.02 27.33
CA ALA A 204 47.12 -31.92 27.57
C ALA A 204 46.96 -31.57 29.08
N PRO A 205 45.78 -31.20 29.65
CA PRO A 205 45.59 -29.84 30.17
C PRO A 205 45.34 -29.72 31.68
N ALA A 206 45.78 -28.63 32.32
CA ALA A 206 45.27 -28.07 33.59
C ALA A 206 45.80 -26.63 33.78
N GLU A 207 44.94 -25.60 33.91
CA GLU A 207 44.48 -24.94 35.15
C GLU A 207 45.39 -23.81 35.69
N ASP A 208 44.76 -22.66 35.99
CA ASP A 208 45.36 -21.49 36.67
C ASP A 208 45.78 -21.81 38.12
N PRO A 209 46.48 -20.89 38.81
CA PRO A 209 45.69 -20.04 39.72
C PRO A 209 46.17 -18.59 39.92
N ALA A 210 45.16 -17.74 40.19
CA ALA A 210 45.16 -16.62 41.15
C ALA A 210 45.92 -15.31 40.85
N SER A 211 45.48 -14.12 41.31
CA SER A 211 44.17 -13.66 41.82
C SER A 211 44.23 -12.14 42.05
N THR A 212 43.17 -11.40 41.68
CA THR A 212 42.57 -10.21 42.36
C THR A 212 41.41 -9.75 41.48
N ASP A 213 40.17 -10.20 41.67
CA ASP A 213 39.25 -9.99 42.81
C ASP A 213 38.51 -8.63 42.74
N THR A 214 37.26 -8.71 42.25
CA THR A 214 36.15 -7.79 42.55
C THR A 214 34.86 -8.57 42.32
N ALA A 215 34.22 -8.96 43.42
CA ALA A 215 32.90 -9.60 43.48
C ALA A 215 31.76 -8.64 43.03
N GLU A 216 30.50 -9.04 42.77
CA GLU A 216 29.82 -10.35 42.79
C GLU A 216 28.62 -10.31 41.81
N ALA A 217 27.94 -11.45 41.62
CA ALA A 217 26.85 -11.69 40.66
C ALA A 217 25.45 -11.16 41.18
N PRO A 218 24.28 -11.39 40.52
CA PRO A 218 24.04 -12.16 39.30
C PRO A 218 23.07 -11.57 38.25
N VAL A 219 22.97 -12.29 37.12
CA VAL A 219 22.03 -12.08 36.01
C VAL A 219 20.59 -12.35 36.45
N GLU A 220 19.69 -11.37 36.29
CA GLU A 220 18.25 -11.58 36.39
C GLU A 220 17.58 -11.37 35.02
N THR A 221 17.12 -12.46 34.40
CA THR A 221 16.38 -12.43 33.14
C THR A 221 14.97 -11.87 33.36
N PRO A 222 14.53 -10.81 32.64
CA PRO A 222 13.16 -10.32 32.78
C PRO A 222 12.17 -11.39 32.25
N PRO A 223 11.14 -11.76 33.03
CA PRO A 223 10.26 -12.88 32.71
C PRO A 223 9.39 -12.63 31.49
N ALA A 224 9.09 -13.71 30.75
CA ALA A 224 8.19 -13.68 29.60
C ALA A 224 6.78 -13.22 30.01
N VAL A 225 6.36 -12.06 29.50
CA VAL A 225 5.03 -11.52 29.75
C VAL A 225 4.00 -12.31 28.93
N GLU A 226 3.12 -13.03 29.63
CA GLU A 226 2.01 -13.75 29.02
C GLU A 226 1.10 -12.81 28.21
N PRO A 227 0.63 -13.22 27.02
CA PRO A 227 -0.25 -12.39 26.20
C PRO A 227 -1.62 -12.25 26.87
N LYS A 228 -1.88 -11.09 27.49
CA LYS A 228 -3.18 -10.75 28.07
C LYS A 228 -4.26 -10.73 26.98
N GLN A 229 -5.00 -11.83 26.85
CA GLN A 229 -6.20 -11.95 26.03
C GLN A 229 -7.35 -11.12 26.64
N GLY A 230 -7.25 -9.79 26.54
CA GLY A 230 -8.26 -8.85 26.99
C GLY A 230 -9.25 -8.52 25.87
N GLY A 231 -10.23 -9.37 25.65
CA GLY A 231 -11.32 -9.12 24.69
C GLY A 231 -12.20 -7.94 25.14
N CYS A 232 -11.89 -6.73 24.69
CA CYS A 232 -12.73 -5.56 24.97
C CYS A 232 -14.04 -5.64 24.17
N GLY A 233 -15.12 -6.05 24.83
CA GLY A 233 -16.43 -6.26 24.21
C GLY A 233 -17.12 -4.97 23.79
N CYS A 234 -16.97 -4.57 22.53
CA CYS A 234 -17.84 -3.56 21.92
C CYS A 234 -19.26 -4.12 21.72
N ARG A 235 -20.14 -3.92 22.71
CA ARG A 235 -21.59 -4.05 22.51
C ARG A 235 -22.05 -2.99 21.51
N THR A 236 -22.51 -3.41 20.34
CA THR A 236 -23.22 -2.54 19.38
C THR A 236 -24.64 -2.26 19.84
N THR A 237 -24.80 -1.35 20.81
CA THR A 237 -26.06 -0.65 21.06
C THR A 237 -26.28 0.38 19.96
N GLY A 238 -27.04 -0.01 18.93
CA GLY A 238 -27.27 0.84 17.76
C GLY A 238 -28.19 0.18 16.74
N ALA A 239 -29.42 -0.14 17.13
CA ALA A 239 -30.44 -0.62 16.20
C ALA A 239 -30.99 0.56 15.38
N PRO A 240 -30.79 0.60 14.04
CA PRO A 240 -31.51 1.55 13.19
C PRO A 240 -33.00 1.15 13.11
N PRO A 241 -33.92 2.11 12.87
CA PRO A 241 -35.35 1.83 12.85
C PRO A 241 -35.72 0.80 11.77
N ALA A 242 -36.66 -0.10 12.12
CA ALA A 242 -37.04 -1.26 11.32
C ALA A 242 -37.88 -0.91 10.07
N GLY A 243 -37.30 -0.18 9.11
CA GLY A 243 -37.92 0.13 7.81
C GLY A 243 -37.70 -0.94 6.72
N GLY A 244 -36.64 -1.74 6.81
CA GLY A 244 -36.26 -2.69 5.75
C GLY A 244 -37.03 -4.00 5.72
N ALA A 245 -37.48 -4.50 6.89
CA ALA A 245 -38.10 -5.82 7.01
C ALA A 245 -39.47 -5.91 6.30
N ALA A 246 -40.23 -4.81 6.26
CA ALA A 246 -41.54 -4.75 5.62
C ALA A 246 -41.48 -4.97 4.10
N LEU A 247 -40.43 -4.48 3.43
CA LEU A 247 -40.27 -4.61 1.98
C LEU A 247 -39.78 -6.01 1.57
N ALA A 248 -38.93 -6.65 2.39
CA ALA A 248 -38.51 -8.03 2.17
C ALA A 248 -39.71 -9.01 2.25
N GLY A 249 -40.64 -8.79 3.20
CA GLY A 249 -41.87 -9.58 3.33
C GLY A 249 -42.78 -9.50 2.09
N LEU A 250 -42.95 -8.31 1.51
CA LEU A 250 -43.78 -8.11 0.31
C LEU A 250 -43.21 -8.83 -0.93
N ALA A 251 -41.88 -8.85 -1.09
CA ALA A 251 -41.22 -9.57 -2.20
C ALA A 251 -41.44 -11.10 -2.12
N LEU A 252 -41.37 -11.67 -0.93
CA LEU A 252 -41.59 -13.11 -0.71
C LEU A 252 -43.06 -13.52 -0.84
N ALA A 253 -44.00 -12.69 -0.35
CA ALA A 253 -45.43 -12.94 -0.49
C ALA A 253 -45.89 -12.98 -1.97
N GLY A 254 -45.35 -12.09 -2.82
CA GLY A 254 -45.64 -12.06 -4.25
C GLY A 254 -45.22 -13.34 -4.99
N LEU A 255 -44.09 -13.95 -4.61
CA LEU A 255 -43.60 -15.20 -5.17
C LEU A 255 -44.45 -16.42 -4.76
N ALA A 256 -44.94 -16.45 -3.52
CA ALA A 256 -45.79 -17.54 -3.04
C ALA A 256 -47.19 -17.55 -3.69
N LEU A 257 -47.84 -16.39 -3.82
CA LEU A 257 -49.16 -16.27 -4.46
C LEU A 257 -49.13 -16.55 -5.97
N GLY A 258 -48.00 -16.26 -6.65
CA GLY A 258 -47.80 -16.57 -8.06
C GLY A 258 -47.86 -18.07 -8.37
N ARG A 259 -47.33 -18.93 -7.49
CA ARG A 259 -47.30 -20.40 -7.69
C ARG A 259 -48.65 -21.09 -7.45
N ARG A 260 -49.52 -20.56 -6.57
CA ARG A 260 -50.83 -21.18 -6.30
C ARG A 260 -51.88 -20.95 -7.39
N ARG A 261 -51.80 -19.88 -8.18
CA ARG A 261 -52.76 -19.61 -9.28
C ARG A 261 -52.50 -20.42 -10.55
N SER A 262 -51.31 -20.99 -10.73
CA SER A 262 -50.98 -21.82 -11.91
C SER A 262 -51.47 -23.27 -11.84
N SER A 263 -51.71 -23.83 -10.64
CA SER A 263 -52.17 -25.23 -10.50
C SER A 263 -53.69 -25.39 -10.61
N VAL A 264 -54.48 -24.35 -10.28
CA VAL A 264 -55.95 -24.44 -10.19
C VAL A 264 -56.65 -24.38 -11.56
N ARG A 265 -55.98 -23.87 -12.61
CA ARG A 265 -56.55 -23.78 -13.98
C ARG A 265 -56.34 -25.03 -14.86
N GLY A 266 -55.76 -26.10 -14.32
CA GLY A 266 -55.44 -27.33 -15.07
C GLY A 266 -56.43 -28.50 -14.91
N ARG A 267 -57.54 -28.34 -14.17
CA ARG A 267 -58.46 -29.44 -13.82
C ARG A 267 -59.94 -29.06 -13.96
N ALA A 268 -60.35 -28.67 -15.17
CA ALA A 268 -61.74 -28.44 -15.52
C ALA A 268 -61.97 -28.83 -17.00
N GLY A 269 -61.96 -30.14 -17.29
CA GLY A 269 -61.97 -30.60 -18.69
C GLY A 269 -61.88 -32.12 -18.92
N GLN A 270 -62.51 -32.95 -18.07
CA GLN A 270 -62.83 -34.35 -18.37
C GLN A 270 -63.86 -34.89 -17.35
N PHE A 271 -64.52 -36.00 -17.69
CA PHE A 271 -65.63 -36.65 -16.96
C PHE A 271 -67.03 -35.97 -17.03
N ARG A 272 -67.64 -36.06 -18.21
CA ARG A 272 -69.03 -36.52 -18.35
C ARG A 272 -69.04 -37.82 -19.16
N ARG A 273 -69.22 -38.97 -18.52
CA ARG A 273 -69.67 -40.26 -19.11
C ARG A 273 -69.80 -41.33 -18.02
N ALA A 274 -70.85 -42.15 -18.14
CA ALA A 274 -71.26 -43.24 -17.22
C ALA A 274 -71.63 -42.78 -15.78
N GLN A 275 -72.70 -43.29 -15.16
CA GLN A 275 -73.71 -44.26 -15.60
C GLN A 275 -75.10 -43.77 -15.13
#